data_AF-A0A9D6SIC3-F1
#
_entry.id   AF-A0A9D6SIC3-F1
#
_cell.length_a   1.000
_cell.length_b   1.000
_cell.length_c   1.000
_cell.angle_alpha   90.00
_cell.angle_beta   90.00
_cell.angle_gamma   90.00
#
_symmetry.space_group_name_H-M   'P 1'
#
loop_
_entity.id
_entity.type
_entity.pdbx_description
1 polymer ?
#
loop_
_entity_poly.entity_id
_entity_poly.type
_entity_poly.pdbx_seq_one_letter_code
_entity_poly.pdbx_strand_id
1 'polypeptide(L)' 'MKRTQTALMILAAVMLAVGPMYAGSAIIGSVAGSKNATLDGQALVPNTTVFSGDSLRVKDGAAVVAVGRGS' A
#
# COMPACT_ATOMS: atom_id res chain seq x y z
N MET A 1 -13.49 -9.68 38.85
CA MET A 1 -12.10 -9.44 38.39
C MET A 1 -11.64 -10.44 37.31
N LYS A 2 -11.86 -11.76 37.47
CA LYS A 2 -11.40 -12.75 36.47
C LYS A 2 -12.12 -12.66 35.10
N ARG A 3 -13.44 -12.47 35.09
CA ARG A 3 -14.25 -12.40 33.84
C ARG A 3 -13.94 -11.16 32.99
N THR A 4 -13.74 -10.01 33.62
CA THR A 4 -13.37 -8.75 32.95
C THR A 4 -11.98 -8.84 32.32
N GLN A 5 -11.05 -9.52 32.99
CA GLN A 5 -9.70 -9.73 32.49
C GLN A 5 -9.69 -10.67 31.27
N THR A 6 -10.50 -11.74 31.28
CA THR A 6 -10.65 -12.62 30.12
C THR A 6 -11.26 -11.90 28.92
N ALA A 7 -12.30 -11.09 29.13
CA ALA A 7 -12.92 -10.30 28.06
C ALA A 7 -11.94 -9.30 27.44
N LEU A 8 -11.13 -8.63 28.26
CA LEU A 8 -10.11 -7.69 27.79
C LEU A 8 -9.02 -8.39 26.98
N MET A 9 -8.59 -9.59 27.39
CA MET A 9 -7.61 -10.38 26.62
C MET A 9 -8.16 -10.85 25.28
N ILE A 10 -9.42 -11.26 25.22
CA ILE A 10 -10.08 -11.63 23.95
C ILE A 10 -10.15 -10.41 23.02
N LEU A 11 -10.55 -9.25 23.53
CA LEU A 11 -10.62 -8.03 22.75
C LEU A 11 -9.24 -7.61 22.21
N ALA A 12 -8.19 -7.70 23.04
CA ALA A 12 -6.83 -7.39 22.63
C ALA A 12 -6.33 -8.35 21.53
N ALA A 13 -6.61 -9.65 21.66
CA ALA A 13 -6.25 -10.65 20.65
C ALA A 13 -6.93 -10.39 19.30
N VAL A 14 -8.21 -10.00 19.30
CA VAL A 14 -8.94 -9.65 18.07
C VAL A 14 -8.33 -8.41 17.41
N MET A 15 -8.02 -7.36 18.18
CA MET A 15 -7.42 -6.14 17.64
C MET A 15 -6.05 -6.38 17.01
N LEU A 16 -5.22 -7.23 17.62
CA LEU A 16 -3.91 -7.61 17.07
C LEU A 16 -4.02 -8.47 15.81
N ALA A 17 -5.05 -9.31 15.71
CA ALA A 17 -5.29 -10.14 14.53
C ALA A 17 -5.82 -9.33 13.33
N VAL A 18 -6.59 -8.28 13.57
CA VAL A 18 -7.25 -7.48 12.53
C VAL A 18 -6.38 -6.31 12.04
N GLY A 19 -5.47 -5.79 12.89
CA GLY A 19 -4.56 -4.70 12.51
C GLY A 19 -3.78 -4.92 11.20
N PRO A 20 -3.16 -6.09 10.97
CA PRO A 20 -2.40 -6.37 9.75
C PRO A 20 -3.23 -6.33 8.46
N MET A 21 -4.51 -6.70 8.52
CA MET A 21 -5.41 -6.64 7.35
C MET A 21 -5.63 -5.21 6.84
N TYR A 22 -5.48 -4.21 7.69
CA TYR A 22 -5.63 -2.79 7.34
C TYR A 22 -4.29 -2.05 7.26
N ALA A 23 -3.18 -2.69 7.66
CA ALA A 23 -1.84 -2.10 7.62
C ALA A 23 -1.07 -2.43 6.33
N GLY A 24 -1.57 -3.34 5.49
CA GLY A 24 -1.01 -3.59 4.16
C GLY A 24 -1.43 -2.50 3.17
N SER A 25 -0.47 -1.81 2.57
CA SER A 25 -0.74 -0.83 1.51
C SER A 25 -1.52 -1.51 0.38
N ALA A 26 -2.67 -0.95 0.01
CA ALA A 26 -3.49 -1.53 -1.06
C ALA A 26 -2.73 -1.48 -2.39
N ILE A 27 -2.67 -2.59 -3.13
CA ILE A 27 -2.12 -2.60 -4.49
C ILE A 27 -3.04 -1.74 -5.37
N ILE A 28 -2.50 -0.66 -5.93
CA ILE A 28 -3.22 0.23 -6.83
C ILE A 28 -2.95 -0.14 -8.29
N GLY A 29 -1.78 -0.70 -8.61
CA GLY A 29 -1.45 -1.00 -10.00
C GLY A 29 -0.01 -1.40 -10.24
N SER A 30 0.41 -1.33 -11.50
CA SER A 30 1.78 -1.61 -11.94
C SER A 30 2.25 -0.62 -13.01
N VAL A 31 3.53 -0.28 -12.98
CA VAL A 31 4.14 0.60 -13.97
C VAL A 31 4.40 -0.16 -15.27
N ALA A 32 3.79 0.28 -16.37
CA ALA A 32 4.03 -0.27 -17.70
C ALA A 32 5.30 0.32 -18.34
N GLY A 33 5.60 1.60 -18.06
CA GLY A 33 6.79 2.28 -18.58
C GLY A 33 7.02 3.64 -17.95
N SER A 34 8.25 4.14 -18.06
CA SER A 34 8.66 5.42 -17.47
C SER A 34 9.78 6.10 -18.27
N LYS A 35 9.82 7.42 -18.19
CA LYS A 35 10.90 8.29 -18.65
C LYS A 35 11.00 9.45 -17.67
N ASN A 36 12.17 9.64 -17.05
CA ASN A 36 12.42 10.72 -16.09
C ASN A 36 11.36 10.85 -14.97
N ALA A 37 11.00 9.71 -14.37
CA ALA A 37 10.03 9.61 -13.29
C ALA A 37 10.64 8.88 -12.09
N THR A 38 10.13 9.17 -10.90
CA THR A 38 10.53 8.53 -9.64
C THR A 38 9.32 8.05 -8.85
N LEU A 39 9.49 6.96 -8.11
CA LEU A 39 8.56 6.49 -7.09
C LEU A 39 9.30 6.51 -5.75
N ASP A 40 8.76 7.25 -4.78
CA ASP A 40 9.39 7.45 -3.46
C ASP A 40 10.85 7.94 -3.52
N GLY A 41 11.13 8.77 -4.52
CA GLY A 41 12.45 9.35 -4.76
C GLY A 41 13.43 8.45 -5.50
N GLN A 42 13.10 7.17 -5.73
CA GLN A 42 13.90 6.24 -6.53
C GLN A 42 13.50 6.31 -8.01
N ALA A 43 14.43 6.07 -8.93
CA ALA A 43 14.13 5.98 -10.36
C ALA A 43 13.02 4.95 -10.62
N LEU A 44 11.99 5.35 -11.38
CA LEU A 44 10.84 4.50 -11.66
C LEU A 44 11.19 3.48 -12.73
N VAL A 45 10.97 2.19 -12.45
CA VAL A 45 11.30 1.07 -13.34
C VAL A 45 10.01 0.41 -13.84
N PRO A 46 9.99 -0.14 -15.07
CA PRO A 46 8.87 -0.97 -15.53
C PRO A 46 8.65 -2.19 -14.62
N ASN A 47 7.40 -2.64 -14.53
CA ASN A 47 6.93 -3.74 -13.69
C ASN A 47 7.03 -3.49 -12.18
N THR A 48 7.26 -2.25 -11.75
CA THR A 48 7.11 -1.87 -10.34
C THR A 48 5.63 -1.88 -9.95
N THR A 49 5.29 -2.59 -8.88
CA THR A 49 3.97 -2.52 -8.23
C THR A 49 3.82 -1.19 -7.52
N VAL A 50 2.68 -0.52 -7.74
CA VAL A 50 2.32 0.74 -7.09
C VAL A 50 1.32 0.45 -5.98
N PHE A 51 1.62 0.93 -4.79
CA PHE A 51 0.78 0.82 -3.62
C PHE A 51 0.14 2.15 -3.24
N SER A 52 -0.94 2.06 -2.46
CA SER A 52 -1.56 3.22 -1.84
C SER A 52 -0.60 3.85 -0.85
N GLY A 53 -0.27 5.12 -1.09
CA GLY A 53 0.68 5.89 -0.28
C GLY A 53 1.98 6.21 -1.01
N ASP A 54 2.31 5.51 -2.10
CA ASP A 54 3.52 5.79 -2.87
C ASP A 54 3.47 7.17 -3.53
N SER A 55 4.62 7.83 -3.60
CA SER A 55 4.79 9.16 -4.20
C SER A 55 5.37 9.06 -5.62
N LEU A 56 4.50 9.04 -6.62
CA LEU A 56 4.89 9.10 -8.03
C LEU A 56 5.18 10.55 -8.44
N ARG A 57 6.39 10.84 -8.90
CA ARG A 57 6.77 12.16 -9.43
C ARG A 57 7.32 12.03 -10.85
N VAL A 58 6.72 12.76 -11.77
CA VAL A 58 7.19 12.89 -13.17
C VAL A 58 7.83 14.27 -13.30
N LYS A 59 9.06 14.32 -13.80
CA LYS A 59 9.75 15.58 -14.14
C LYS A 59 9.44 15.92 -15.61
N ASP A 60 10.47 16.22 -16.41
CA ASP A 60 10.34 16.38 -17.85
C ASP A 60 10.33 15.00 -18.54
N GLY A 61 9.19 14.32 -18.50
CA GLY A 61 9.07 12.96 -19.00
C GLY A 61 7.66 12.40 -18.94
N ALA A 62 7.54 11.09 -18.75
CA ALA A 62 6.26 10.39 -18.73
C ALA A 62 6.32 9.16 -17.81
N ALA A 63 5.18 8.78 -17.24
CA ALA A 63 4.98 7.50 -16.59
C ALA A 63 3.66 6.92 -17.05
N VAL A 64 3.66 5.64 -17.42
CA VAL A 64 2.46 4.89 -17.80
C VAL A 64 2.22 3.86 -16.70
N VAL A 65 1.10 3.99 -16.01
CA VAL A 65 0.72 3.13 -14.88
C VAL A 65 -0.60 2.45 -15.21
N ALA A 66 -0.60 1.11 -15.20
CA ALA A 66 -1.82 0.33 -15.25
C ALA A 66 -2.43 0.29 -13.84
N VAL A 67 -3.62 0.86 -13.66
CA VAL A 67 -4.28 0.95 -12.36
C VAL A 67 -5.32 -0.17 -12.24
N GLY A 68 -5.15 -1.03 -11.24
CA GLY A 68 -6.01 -2.15 -10.92
C GLY A 68 -7.18 -1.76 -10.02
N ARG A 69 -8.11 -0.95 -10.55
CA ARG A 69 -9.52 -0.87 -10.13
C ARG A 69 -10.23 0.12 -11.05
N GLY A 70 -10.82 -0.40 -12.12
CA GLY A 70 -12.00 0.20 -12.73
C GLY A 70 -13.22 -0.40 -12.03
N SER A 71 -14.08 0.44 -11.45
CA SER A 71 -15.48 0.12 -11.21
C SER A 71 -16.30 0.58 -12.41
#